data_AF-A0A6G0VT22-F1
#
_entry.id   AF-A0A6G0VT22-F1
#
_cell.length_a   1.000
_cell.length_b   1.000
_cell.length_c   1.000
_cell.angle_alpha   90.00
_cell.angle_beta   90.00
_cell.angle_gamma   90.00
#
_symmetry.space_group_name_H-M   'P 1'
#
loop_
_entity.id
_entity.type
_entity.pdbx_description
1 polymer ?
#
loop_
_entity_poly.entity_id
_entity_poly.type
_entity_poly.pdbx_seq_one_letter_code
_entity_poly.pdbx_strand_id
1 'polypeptide(L)'
;MRGRKASVHPDKIVQTVLRFRDRVIQEIDGVKKISVATNDVWSDMSKYLNGAISKNALHLFVHNGRHDVKKALGVLPVIQEMTSSITKTAEELLQSDSDSNSSEDSNNLPKKEFVITFSTSEWQQIQPEEVVYKLNDKSRPMSSCRSFYVLPKGSWSPWIAEHFWEHTQLPCCISFKRAKVHKEGSIYIYVIGRCTVCESNFKGVIGEKPIGNS
;
A
#
# COMPACT_ATOMS: atom_id res chain seq x y z
N MET A 1 -9.90 4.48 12.64
CA MET A 1 -10.07 5.92 12.31
C MET A 1 -10.70 6.02 10.92
N ARG A 2 -11.93 6.51 10.78
CA ARG A 2 -12.51 6.75 9.45
C ARG A 2 -11.82 7.96 8.83
N GLY A 3 -11.24 7.79 7.65
CA GLY A 3 -10.62 8.88 6.90
C GLY A 3 -11.60 10.02 6.62
N ARG A 4 -11.08 11.19 6.21
CA ARG A 4 -11.92 12.32 5.82
C ARG A 4 -12.88 11.88 4.71
N LYS A 5 -14.17 12.16 4.87
CA LYS A 5 -15.17 11.89 3.83
C LYS A 5 -14.78 12.67 2.58
N ALA A 6 -14.90 12.03 1.42
CA ALA A 6 -14.64 12.69 0.14
C ALA A 6 -15.58 13.89 -0.03
N SER A 7 -15.04 15.00 -0.54
CA SER A 7 -15.79 16.24 -0.78
C SER A 7 -16.90 16.07 -1.83
N VAL A 8 -16.72 15.11 -2.75
CA VAL A 8 -17.64 14.80 -3.84
C VAL A 8 -17.95 13.31 -3.84
N HIS A 9 -19.23 12.96 -3.97
CA HIS A 9 -19.64 11.55 -4.10
C HIS A 9 -19.05 10.94 -5.39
N PRO A 10 -18.50 9.70 -5.36
CA PRO A 10 -17.89 9.06 -6.51
C PRO A 10 -18.77 9.06 -7.77
N ASP A 11 -20.06 8.80 -7.64
CA ASP A 11 -21.00 8.76 -8.78
C ASP A 11 -21.07 10.10 -9.52
N LYS A 12 -21.00 11.22 -8.78
CA LYS A 12 -20.99 12.56 -9.38
C LYS A 12 -19.72 12.81 -10.19
N ILE A 13 -18.59 12.23 -9.76
CA ILE A 13 -17.33 12.26 -10.50
C ILE A 13 -17.46 11.43 -11.78
N VAL A 14 -17.98 10.20 -11.69
CA VAL A 14 -18.20 9.31 -12.84
C VAL A 14 -19.13 9.96 -13.88
N GLN A 15 -20.25 10.52 -13.46
CA GLN A 15 -21.17 11.25 -14.35
C GLN A 15 -20.49 12.44 -15.02
N THR A 16 -19.66 13.19 -14.28
CA THR A 16 -18.90 14.32 -14.85
C THR A 16 -17.88 13.82 -15.88
N VAL A 17 -17.17 12.73 -15.60
CA VAL A 17 -16.23 12.11 -16.53
C VAL A 17 -16.94 11.66 -17.82
N LEU A 18 -18.12 11.03 -17.70
CA LEU A 18 -18.94 10.62 -18.83
C LEU A 18 -19.44 11.81 -19.65
N ARG A 19 -19.75 12.94 -19.01
CA ARG A 19 -20.15 14.18 -19.71
C ARG A 19 -19.03 14.76 -20.57
N PHE A 20 -17.78 14.59 -20.16
CA PHE A 20 -16.59 15.06 -20.89
C PHE A 20 -15.90 13.94 -21.68
N ARG A 21 -16.58 12.82 -21.94
CA ARG A 21 -16.01 11.59 -22.52
C ARG A 21 -15.12 11.85 -23.74
N ASP A 22 -15.61 12.62 -24.71
CA ASP A 22 -14.92 12.85 -25.99
C ASP A 22 -13.63 13.67 -25.85
N ARG A 23 -13.48 14.40 -24.74
CA ARG A 23 -12.25 15.15 -24.41
C ARG A 23 -11.34 14.39 -23.45
N VAL A 24 -11.91 13.45 -22.69
CA VAL A 24 -11.17 12.59 -21.76
C VAL A 24 -10.53 11.41 -22.49
N ILE A 25 -11.15 10.91 -23.56
CA ILE A 25 -10.62 9.83 -24.38
C ILE A 25 -10.05 10.43 -25.68
N GLN A 26 -8.76 10.23 -25.91
CA GLN A 26 -8.13 10.54 -27.18
C GLN A 26 -7.87 9.21 -27.92
N GLU A 27 -8.35 9.12 -29.15
CA GLU A 27 -8.05 8.00 -30.04
C GLU A 27 -6.80 8.35 -30.82
N ILE A 28 -5.70 7.67 -30.50
CA ILE A 28 -4.40 7.83 -31.16
C ILE A 28 -4.03 6.44 -31.69
N ASP A 29 -3.86 6.32 -33.01
CA ASP A 29 -3.52 5.07 -33.70
C ASP A 29 -4.53 3.92 -33.46
N GLY A 30 -5.82 4.23 -33.40
CA GLY A 30 -6.90 3.25 -33.16
C GLY A 30 -6.97 2.75 -31.71
N VAL A 31 -6.14 3.29 -30.81
CA VAL A 31 -6.14 2.95 -29.39
C VAL A 31 -6.76 4.09 -28.58
N LYS A 32 -7.84 3.78 -27.85
CA LYS A 32 -8.49 4.71 -26.91
C LYS A 32 -7.61 4.91 -25.68
N LYS A 33 -7.00 6.08 -25.55
CA LYS A 33 -6.17 6.47 -24.40
C LYS A 33 -6.84 7.57 -23.58
N ILE A 34 -6.56 7.58 -22.28
CA ILE A 34 -7.00 8.66 -21.39
C ILE A 34 -6.10 9.88 -21.61
N SER A 35 -6.70 11.07 -21.71
CA SER A 35 -6.00 12.34 -21.85
C SER A 35 -4.96 12.57 -20.76
N VAL A 36 -3.80 13.08 -21.15
CA VAL A 36 -2.69 13.39 -20.24
C VAL A 36 -3.08 14.40 -19.15
N ALA A 37 -2.40 14.37 -18.00
CA ALA A 37 -2.70 15.23 -16.84
C ALA A 37 -2.68 16.74 -17.13
N THR A 38 -1.93 17.16 -18.15
CA THR A 38 -1.80 18.57 -18.56
C THR A 38 -2.98 19.07 -19.40
N ASN A 39 -3.86 18.18 -19.88
CA ASN A 39 -4.98 18.55 -20.74
C ASN A 39 -6.00 19.42 -19.98
N ASP A 40 -6.48 20.48 -20.63
CA ASP A 40 -7.44 21.44 -20.04
C ASP A 40 -8.80 20.82 -19.69
N VAL A 41 -9.13 19.65 -20.23
CA VAL A 41 -10.34 18.89 -19.86
C VAL A 41 -10.45 18.70 -18.34
N TRP A 42 -9.32 18.47 -17.66
CA TRP A 42 -9.30 18.27 -16.21
C TRP A 42 -9.58 19.57 -15.45
N SER A 43 -9.13 20.70 -15.98
CA SER A 43 -9.42 22.03 -15.43
C SER A 43 -10.90 22.37 -15.60
N ASP A 44 -11.48 22.06 -16.76
CA ASP A 44 -12.89 22.30 -17.04
C ASP A 44 -13.82 21.44 -16.17
N MET A 45 -13.48 20.16 -15.98
CA MET A 45 -14.21 19.27 -15.08
C MET A 45 -14.10 19.71 -13.62
N SER A 46 -12.93 20.21 -13.20
CA SER A 46 -12.74 20.77 -11.86
C SER A 46 -13.62 22.00 -11.64
N LYS A 47 -13.69 22.91 -12.62
CA LYS A 47 -14.61 24.07 -12.62
C LYS A 47 -16.07 23.63 -12.58
N TYR A 48 -16.45 22.62 -13.36
CA TYR A 48 -17.82 22.07 -13.36
C TYR A 48 -18.22 21.49 -12.01
N LEU A 49 -17.25 20.94 -11.27
CA LEU A 49 -17.43 20.47 -9.90
C LEU A 49 -17.22 21.58 -8.84
N ASN A 50 -17.29 22.85 -9.24
CA ASN A 50 -17.09 24.03 -8.38
C ASN A 50 -15.77 24.01 -7.60
N GLY A 51 -14.71 23.43 -8.18
CA GLY A 51 -13.41 23.30 -7.54
C GLY A 51 -13.36 22.31 -6.37
N ALA A 52 -14.42 21.53 -6.14
CA ALA A 52 -14.49 20.56 -5.03
C ALA A 52 -13.46 19.41 -5.16
N ILE A 53 -12.92 19.21 -6.35
CA ILE A 53 -11.82 18.28 -6.66
C ILE A 53 -10.82 18.97 -7.61
N SER A 54 -9.52 18.80 -7.35
CA SER A 54 -8.47 19.38 -8.19
C SER A 54 -8.33 18.63 -9.52
N LYS A 55 -7.84 19.33 -10.55
CA LYS A 55 -7.57 18.73 -11.88
C LYS A 55 -6.68 17.49 -11.81
N ASN A 56 -5.64 17.51 -10.96
CA ASN A 56 -4.72 16.38 -10.78
C ASN A 56 -5.43 15.20 -10.12
N ALA A 57 -6.29 15.45 -9.14
CA ALA A 57 -7.06 14.40 -8.48
C ALA A 57 -8.08 13.76 -9.43
N LEU A 58 -8.70 14.54 -10.32
CA LEU A 58 -9.56 14.02 -11.39
C LEU A 58 -8.81 13.13 -12.38
N HIS A 59 -7.66 13.59 -12.88
CA HIS A 59 -6.81 12.77 -13.75
C HIS A 59 -6.44 11.45 -13.08
N LEU A 60 -5.97 11.48 -11.82
CA LEU A 60 -5.63 10.27 -11.07
C LEU A 60 -6.84 9.35 -10.84
N PHE A 61 -8.02 9.92 -10.59
CA PHE A 61 -9.25 9.15 -10.40
C PHE A 61 -9.58 8.32 -11.65
N VAL A 62 -9.53 8.96 -12.82
CA VAL A 62 -9.82 8.31 -14.12
C VAL A 62 -8.71 7.36 -14.53
N HIS A 63 -7.45 7.80 -14.44
CA HIS A 63 -6.28 7.01 -14.80
C HIS A 63 -6.15 5.73 -13.96
N ASN A 64 -6.48 5.78 -12.67
CA ASN A 64 -6.45 4.60 -11.80
C ASN A 64 -7.71 3.72 -11.94
N GLY A 65 -8.71 4.13 -12.72
CA GLY A 65 -9.92 3.35 -12.94
C GLY A 65 -10.77 3.14 -11.70
N ARG A 66 -10.78 4.10 -10.77
CA ARG A 66 -11.59 4.00 -9.55
C ARG A 66 -13.09 3.96 -9.91
N HIS A 67 -13.87 3.19 -9.18
CA HIS A 67 -15.32 3.05 -9.37
C HIS A 67 -15.70 2.67 -10.81
N ASP A 68 -14.94 1.75 -11.42
CA ASP A 68 -15.17 1.22 -12.78
C ASP A 68 -15.28 2.29 -13.88
N VAL A 69 -14.75 3.51 -13.65
CA VAL A 69 -14.86 4.63 -14.61
C VAL A 69 -14.22 4.32 -15.96
N LYS A 70 -13.19 3.45 -16.00
CA LYS A 70 -12.59 2.96 -17.25
C LYS A 70 -13.55 2.09 -18.07
N LYS A 71 -14.30 1.20 -17.41
CA LYS A 71 -15.34 0.40 -18.05
C LYS A 71 -16.44 1.30 -18.60
N ALA A 72 -16.87 2.29 -17.80
CA ALA A 72 -17.87 3.28 -18.22
C ALA A 72 -17.40 4.13 -19.42
N LEU A 73 -16.11 4.41 -19.53
CA LEU A 73 -15.51 5.11 -20.67
C LEU A 73 -15.35 4.22 -21.92
N GLY A 74 -15.46 2.90 -21.78
CA GLY A 74 -15.18 1.94 -22.86
C GLY A 74 -13.68 1.75 -23.12
N VAL A 75 -12.84 2.07 -22.14
CA VAL A 75 -11.41 1.76 -22.14
C VAL A 75 -11.27 0.39 -21.49
N LEU A 76 -11.41 -0.67 -22.28
CA LEU A 76 -11.31 -2.03 -21.80
C LEU A 76 -9.90 -2.28 -21.22
N PRO A 77 -9.78 -2.84 -20.01
CA PRO A 77 -8.53 -3.46 -19.60
C PRO A 77 -8.36 -4.74 -20.42
N VAL A 78 -7.20 -4.90 -21.06
CA VAL A 78 -6.74 -6.24 -21.49
C VAL A 78 -6.44 -7.00 -20.20
N ILE A 79 -7.31 -7.92 -19.77
CA ILE A 79 -6.97 -9.09 -18.93
C ILE A 79 -8.08 -10.14 -19.09
N GLN A 80 -7.67 -11.36 -19.40
CA GLN A 80 -8.46 -12.60 -19.39
C GLN A 80 -9.07 -12.86 -18.00
N GLU A 81 -10.38 -13.01 -17.95
CA GLU A 81 -11.10 -13.63 -16.82
C GLU A 81 -11.39 -15.09 -17.14
N MET A 82 -11.17 -15.99 -16.19
CA MET A 82 -11.95 -17.23 -16.11
C MET A 82 -12.20 -17.60 -14.64
N THR A 83 -13.49 -17.76 -14.37
CA THR A 83 -14.21 -17.97 -13.10
C THR A 83 -14.34 -19.45 -12.74
N SER A 84 -14.42 -19.80 -11.44
CA SER A 84 -15.34 -20.80 -10.81
C SER A 84 -14.96 -21.00 -9.32
N SER A 85 -15.78 -20.67 -8.30
CA SER A 85 -16.94 -21.38 -7.69
C SER A 85 -16.61 -22.42 -6.59
N ILE A 86 -16.95 -22.09 -5.32
CA ILE A 86 -17.45 -22.94 -4.19
C ILE A 86 -16.38 -23.85 -3.50
N THR A 87 -16.17 -23.97 -2.17
CA THR A 87 -17.01 -24.08 -0.94
C THR A 87 -16.32 -23.51 0.32
N LYS A 88 -17.16 -23.11 1.31
CA LYS A 88 -16.83 -22.69 2.68
C LYS A 88 -16.39 -23.86 3.57
N THR A 89 -15.42 -23.63 4.46
CA THR A 89 -15.50 -24.12 5.84
C THR A 89 -14.71 -23.24 6.79
N ALA A 90 -15.22 -23.16 8.01
CA ALA A 90 -14.90 -22.24 9.09
C ALA A 90 -13.48 -22.41 9.64
N GLU A 91 -12.78 -21.28 9.77
CA GLU A 91 -11.82 -20.97 10.84
C GLU A 91 -11.57 -19.45 10.81
N GLU A 92 -12.67 -18.72 11.02
CA GLU A 92 -12.59 -17.37 11.58
C GLU A 92 -12.17 -17.50 13.03
N LEU A 93 -11.03 -16.91 13.39
CA LEU A 93 -10.84 -16.14 14.62
C LEU A 93 -9.45 -15.51 14.56
N LEU A 94 -9.37 -14.26 14.08
CA LEU A 94 -8.73 -13.12 14.77
C LEU A 94 -8.93 -11.85 13.93
N GLN A 95 -9.54 -10.85 14.57
CA GLN A 95 -10.14 -9.67 13.97
C GLN A 95 -9.16 -8.58 13.53
N SER A 96 -9.52 -8.02 12.36
CA SER A 96 -9.55 -6.60 12.00
C SER A 96 -8.28 -5.76 12.16
N ASP A 97 -7.63 -5.50 11.03
CA ASP A 97 -7.20 -4.14 10.69
C ASP A 97 -7.27 -3.95 9.18
N SER A 98 -8.19 -3.07 8.77
CA SER A 98 -8.51 -2.72 7.39
C SER A 98 -7.36 -1.95 6.73
N ASP A 99 -6.61 -2.62 5.85
CA ASP A 99 -5.88 -2.00 4.74
C ASP A 99 -6.05 -2.87 3.48
N SER A 100 -6.96 -2.46 2.59
CA SER A 100 -7.20 -3.06 1.29
C SER A 100 -5.96 -3.07 0.40
N ASN A 101 -5.53 -4.28 0.06
CA ASN A 101 -4.98 -4.79 -1.21
C ASN A 101 -3.82 -5.75 -0.95
N SER A 102 -4.18 -6.95 -0.49
CA SER A 102 -3.41 -8.14 -0.76
C SER A 102 -4.44 -9.22 -1.03
N SER A 103 -4.48 -9.73 -2.26
CA SER A 103 -5.29 -10.89 -2.64
C SER A 103 -5.05 -12.02 -1.63
N GLU A 104 -6.11 -12.41 -0.92
CA GLU A 104 -6.14 -13.45 0.11
C GLU A 104 -6.03 -14.88 -0.45
N ASP A 105 -5.42 -15.07 -1.62
CA ASP A 105 -5.17 -16.41 -2.20
C ASP A 105 -3.88 -17.08 -1.65
N SER A 106 -3.19 -16.45 -0.70
CA SER A 106 -1.89 -16.93 -0.21
C SER A 106 -1.92 -18.16 0.71
N ASN A 107 -3.11 -18.72 1.02
CA ASN A 107 -3.20 -19.88 1.90
C ASN A 107 -2.84 -21.22 1.22
N ASN A 108 -2.86 -21.28 -0.11
CA ASN A 108 -2.56 -22.52 -0.87
C ASN A 108 -1.21 -22.49 -1.60
N LEU A 109 -0.40 -21.45 -1.41
CA LEU A 109 0.93 -21.37 -2.02
C LEU A 109 1.98 -22.05 -1.13
N PRO A 110 3.02 -22.66 -1.72
CA PRO A 110 4.12 -23.23 -0.95
C PRO A 110 4.79 -22.13 -0.11
N LYS A 111 4.88 -22.37 1.20
CA LYS A 111 5.52 -21.47 2.17
C LYS A 111 6.88 -22.03 2.55
N LYS A 112 7.90 -21.18 2.55
CA LYS A 112 9.23 -21.50 3.08
C LYS A 112 9.43 -20.69 4.35
N GLU A 113 9.54 -21.39 5.48
CA GLU A 113 9.84 -20.79 6.77
C GLU A 113 11.32 -21.01 7.09
N PHE A 114 11.96 -19.99 7.65
CA PHE A 114 13.34 -20.03 8.10
C PHE A 114 13.52 -18.98 9.20
N VAL A 115 14.53 -19.18 10.03
CA VAL A 115 14.83 -18.31 11.17
C VAL A 115 16.12 -17.57 10.87
N ILE A 116 16.05 -16.24 10.95
CA ILE A 116 17.23 -15.37 10.89
C ILE A 116 17.69 -15.12 12.33
N THR A 117 18.98 -15.29 12.58
CA THR A 117 19.59 -14.95 13.87
C THR A 117 20.59 -13.83 13.68
N PHE A 118 20.37 -12.71 14.36
CA PHE A 118 21.31 -11.59 14.36
C PHE A 118 22.29 -11.73 15.51
N SER A 119 23.56 -11.41 15.26
CA SER A 119 24.55 -11.15 16.30
C SER A 119 24.21 -9.87 17.07
N THR A 120 24.79 -9.70 18.25
CA THR A 120 24.58 -8.52 19.10
C THR A 120 24.92 -7.22 18.36
N SER A 121 26.02 -7.20 17.60
CA SER A 121 26.47 -6.03 16.83
C SER A 121 25.53 -5.68 15.68
N GLU A 122 24.98 -6.68 14.99
CA GLU A 122 24.00 -6.46 13.93
C GLU A 122 22.67 -5.96 14.50
N TRP A 123 22.23 -6.57 15.61
CA TRP A 123 21.01 -6.17 16.31
C TRP A 123 21.07 -4.70 16.76
N GLN A 124 22.21 -4.24 17.27
CA GLN A 124 22.39 -2.84 17.67
C GLN A 124 22.17 -1.83 16.53
N GLN A 125 22.42 -2.23 15.28
CA GLN A 125 22.23 -1.36 14.11
C GLN A 125 20.77 -1.33 13.61
N ILE A 126 20.00 -2.38 13.88
CA ILE A 126 18.63 -2.52 13.41
C ILE A 126 17.59 -2.36 14.52
N GLN A 127 18.00 -2.28 15.78
CA GLN A 127 17.07 -2.18 16.90
C GLN A 127 16.13 -0.97 16.74
N PRO A 128 14.85 -1.09 17.13
CA PRO A 128 13.92 0.03 17.05
C PRO A 128 14.36 1.24 17.85
N GLU A 129 14.24 2.42 17.23
CA GLU A 129 14.53 3.71 17.84
C GLU A 129 13.24 4.50 18.07
N GLU A 130 13.23 5.32 19.13
CA GLU A 130 12.12 6.22 19.41
C GLU A 130 12.27 7.52 18.60
N VAL A 131 11.32 7.75 17.70
CA VAL A 131 11.27 8.97 16.90
C VAL A 131 10.12 9.84 17.38
N VAL A 132 10.47 11.05 17.81
CA VAL A 132 9.50 12.06 18.28
C VAL A 132 9.08 12.95 17.12
N TYR A 133 7.79 12.94 16.80
CA TYR A 133 7.19 13.81 15.81
C TYR A 133 6.53 15.01 16.51
N LYS A 134 6.89 16.22 16.10
CA LYS A 134 6.25 17.45 16.57
C LYS A 134 4.90 17.62 15.84
N LEU A 135 3.83 17.71 16.61
CA LEU A 135 2.49 17.99 16.11
C LEU A 135 2.31 19.51 16.07
N ASN A 136 2.44 20.10 14.88
CA ASN A 136 2.10 21.51 14.64
C ASN A 136 0.58 21.66 14.45
N ASP A 137 -0.20 21.33 15.49
CA ASP A 137 -1.65 21.60 15.50
C ASP A 137 -1.92 22.91 16.26
N LYS A 138 -2.27 23.97 15.52
CA LYS A 138 -2.61 25.29 16.07
C LYS A 138 -3.83 25.25 17.01
N SER A 139 -4.65 24.20 16.94
CA SER A 139 -5.88 24.06 17.74
C SER A 139 -5.68 23.36 19.09
N ARG A 140 -4.51 22.74 19.34
CA ARG A 140 -4.21 22.01 20.58
C ARG A 140 -2.76 22.25 21.03
N PRO A 141 -2.46 23.39 21.68
CA PRO A 141 -1.10 23.72 22.09
C PRO A 141 -0.51 22.77 23.16
N MET A 142 -1.33 21.99 23.87
CA MET A 142 -0.89 21.20 25.03
C MET A 142 -0.36 19.78 24.70
N SER A 143 -0.47 19.31 23.45
CA SER A 143 0.03 17.99 23.03
C SER A 143 1.00 18.15 21.86
N SER A 144 2.15 18.77 22.12
CA SER A 144 3.08 19.24 21.09
C SER A 144 3.92 18.12 20.44
N CYS A 145 3.97 16.92 21.02
CA CYS A 145 4.83 15.84 20.53
C CYS A 145 4.15 14.46 20.65
N ARG A 146 4.34 13.59 19.65
CA ARG A 146 3.99 12.17 19.70
C ARG A 146 5.20 11.34 19.32
N SER A 147 5.57 10.39 20.16
CA SER A 147 6.67 9.46 19.88
C SER A 147 6.17 8.13 19.31
N PHE A 148 6.96 7.55 18.41
CA PHE A 148 6.72 6.24 17.83
C PHE A 148 8.02 5.46 17.80
N TYR A 149 7.94 4.14 17.96
CA TYR A 149 9.07 3.25 17.76
C TYR A 149 9.10 2.82 16.31
N VAL A 150 10.25 3.00 15.67
CA VAL A 150 10.45 2.68 14.26
C VAL A 150 11.80 2.02 14.07
N LEU A 151 11.90 1.15 13.06
CA LEU A 151 13.20 0.65 12.65
C LEU A 151 14.02 1.78 11.99
N PRO A 152 15.35 1.86 12.20
CA PRO A 152 16.20 2.91 11.64
C PRO A 152 16.17 2.92 10.10
N LYS A 153 15.80 4.05 9.50
CA LYS A 153 15.65 4.15 8.04
C LYS A 153 16.99 3.89 7.35
N GLY A 154 16.97 3.01 6.35
CA GLY A 154 18.17 2.69 5.55
C GLY A 154 19.08 1.63 6.15
N SER A 155 18.94 1.30 7.44
CA SER A 155 19.83 0.32 8.09
C SER A 155 19.25 -1.09 8.13
N TRP A 156 17.96 -1.27 8.42
CA TRP A 156 17.43 -2.62 8.67
C TRP A 156 17.18 -3.46 7.41
N SER A 157 16.81 -2.84 6.29
CA SER A 157 16.43 -3.57 5.07
C SER A 157 17.59 -4.32 4.41
N PRO A 158 18.82 -3.77 4.31
CA PRO A 158 19.97 -4.52 3.80
C PRO A 158 20.28 -5.74 4.65
N TRP A 159 20.30 -5.62 5.99
CA TRP A 159 20.55 -6.74 6.90
C TRP A 159 19.55 -7.89 6.70
N ILE A 160 18.25 -7.60 6.64
CA ILE A 160 17.25 -8.65 6.39
C ILE A 160 17.42 -9.28 5.00
N ALA A 161 17.78 -8.50 3.99
CA ALA A 161 17.99 -9.01 2.64
C ALA A 161 19.22 -9.91 2.53
N GLU A 162 20.31 -9.56 3.21
CA GLU A 162 21.55 -10.35 3.27
C GLU A 162 21.30 -11.69 3.96
N HIS A 163 20.73 -11.67 5.16
CA HIS A 163 20.34 -12.90 5.88
C HIS A 163 19.33 -13.75 5.10
N PHE A 164 18.38 -13.12 4.39
CA PHE A 164 17.47 -13.84 3.50
C PHE A 164 18.24 -14.60 2.41
N TRP A 165 19.21 -13.96 1.76
CA TRP A 165 20.01 -14.58 0.71
C TRP A 165 20.87 -15.73 1.28
N GLU A 166 21.51 -15.54 2.42
CA GLU A 166 22.34 -16.57 3.06
C GLU A 166 21.54 -17.83 3.40
N HIS A 167 20.35 -17.66 3.98
CA HIS A 167 19.51 -18.80 4.39
C HIS A 167 18.77 -19.47 3.24
N THR A 168 18.32 -18.70 2.25
CA THR A 168 17.43 -19.23 1.21
C THR A 168 18.13 -19.51 -0.10
N GLN A 169 19.23 -18.82 -0.39
CA GLN A 169 19.95 -18.79 -1.67
C GLN A 169 19.04 -18.51 -2.87
N LEU A 170 17.89 -17.86 -2.63
CA LEU A 170 16.93 -17.54 -3.67
C LEU A 170 17.27 -16.18 -4.30
N PRO A 171 17.33 -16.07 -5.66
CA PRO A 171 17.62 -14.81 -6.36
C PRO A 171 16.43 -13.84 -6.35
N CYS A 172 15.77 -13.72 -5.20
CA CYS A 172 14.61 -12.88 -5.00
C CYS A 172 15.03 -11.48 -4.54
N CYS A 173 14.71 -10.48 -5.35
CA CYS A 173 14.87 -9.07 -4.99
C CYS A 173 13.67 -8.61 -4.14
N ILE A 174 13.80 -8.67 -2.81
CA ILE A 174 12.72 -8.28 -1.90
C ILE A 174 12.64 -6.75 -1.80
N SER A 175 11.49 -6.20 -2.20
CA SER A 175 11.10 -4.82 -1.91
C SER A 175 10.28 -4.76 -0.64
N PHE A 176 10.83 -4.16 0.41
CA PHE A 176 10.15 -4.01 1.70
C PHE A 176 9.11 -2.89 1.64
N LYS A 177 7.84 -3.22 1.95
CA LYS A 177 6.72 -2.27 1.92
C LYS A 177 6.55 -1.53 3.24
N ARG A 178 6.63 -2.24 4.36
CA ARG A 178 6.43 -1.68 5.70
C ARG A 178 7.11 -2.50 6.78
N ALA A 179 7.53 -1.81 7.84
CA ALA A 179 7.90 -2.40 9.11
C ALA A 179 7.12 -1.70 10.24
N LYS A 180 6.56 -2.47 11.17
CA LYS A 180 5.85 -2.00 12.35
C LYS A 180 6.55 -2.51 13.60
N VAL A 181 6.62 -1.67 14.63
CA VAL A 181 7.17 -2.02 15.93
C VAL A 181 6.06 -1.87 16.97
N HIS A 182 5.84 -2.90 17.78
CA HIS A 182 4.88 -2.90 18.87
C HIS A 182 5.62 -3.19 20.18
N LYS A 183 5.59 -2.25 21.13
CA LYS A 183 6.27 -2.43 22.42
C LYS A 183 5.64 -3.50 23.32
N GLU A 184 4.31 -3.57 23.30
CA GLU A 184 3.49 -4.30 24.28
C GLU A 184 2.60 -5.36 23.60
N GLY A 185 3.03 -5.88 22.45
CA GLY A 185 2.32 -6.93 21.72
C GLY A 185 3.05 -8.28 21.78
N SER A 186 2.34 -9.34 21.39
CA SER A 186 2.93 -10.68 21.16
C SER A 186 3.91 -10.72 19.98
N ILE A 187 3.91 -9.66 19.16
CA ILE A 187 4.83 -9.46 18.05
C ILE A 187 5.53 -8.12 18.27
N TYR A 188 6.80 -8.17 18.64
CA TYR A 188 7.65 -7.00 18.81
C TYR A 188 7.90 -6.25 17.50
N ILE A 189 8.25 -6.97 16.42
CA ILE A 189 8.52 -6.37 15.10
C ILE A 189 7.84 -7.17 14.01
N TYR A 190 7.21 -6.46 13.09
CA TYR A 190 6.51 -7.04 11.95
C TYR A 190 6.96 -6.39 10.64
N VAL A 191 7.46 -7.19 9.71
CA VAL A 191 8.00 -6.75 8.42
C VAL A 191 7.23 -7.41 7.28
N ILE A 192 6.85 -6.61 6.28
CA ILE A 192 6.27 -7.09 5.02
C ILE A 192 7.10 -6.62 3.84
N GLY A 193 7.40 -7.55 2.94
CA GLY A 193 7.98 -7.28 1.63
C GLY A 193 7.29 -8.05 0.51
N ARG A 194 7.67 -7.73 -0.73
CA ARG A 194 7.29 -8.48 -1.94
C ARG A 194 8.50 -8.58 -2.85
N CYS A 195 8.74 -9.75 -3.41
CA CYS A 195 9.75 -9.91 -4.44
C CYS A 195 9.31 -9.18 -5.72
N THR A 196 10.22 -8.42 -6.34
CA THR A 196 9.92 -7.72 -7.60
C THR A 196 9.99 -8.63 -8.82
N VAL A 197 10.63 -9.80 -8.69
CA VAL A 197 10.86 -10.75 -9.80
C VAL A 197 9.79 -11.84 -9.83
N CYS A 198 9.64 -12.58 -8.73
CA CYS A 198 8.70 -13.71 -8.65
C CYS A 198 7.38 -13.34 -7.95
N GLU A 199 7.20 -12.07 -7.59
CA GLU A 199 6.01 -11.53 -6.95
C GLU A 199 5.62 -12.14 -5.59
N SER A 200 6.44 -13.06 -5.07
CA SER A 200 6.19 -13.75 -3.80
C SER A 200 6.21 -12.80 -2.61
N ASN A 201 5.38 -13.10 -1.61
CA ASN A 201 5.26 -12.29 -0.40
C ASN A 201 6.31 -12.69 0.64
N PHE A 202 6.93 -11.69 1.26
CA PHE A 202 7.83 -11.87 2.39
C PHE A 202 7.15 -11.38 3.66
N LYS A 203 7.16 -12.19 4.71
CA LYS A 203 6.62 -11.87 6.04
C LYS A 203 7.67 -12.22 7.08
N GLY A 204 8.17 -11.20 7.80
CA GLY A 204 9.09 -11.36 8.92
C GLY A 204 8.41 -10.99 10.25
N VAL A 205 8.63 -11.79 11.28
CA VAL A 205 8.04 -11.59 12.61
C VAL A 205 9.14 -11.78 13.66
N ILE A 206 9.25 -10.84 14.60
CA ILE A 206 10.02 -10.99 15.83
C ILE A 206 9.01 -10.97 16.96
N GLY A 207 8.85 -12.10 17.67
CA GLY A 207 7.86 -12.25 18.75
C GLY A 207 8.23 -11.39 19.95
N GLU A 208 9.38 -11.70 20.55
CA GLU A 208 9.85 -11.02 21.76
C GLU A 208 11.07 -10.14 21.46
N LYS A 209 11.22 -9.05 22.21
CA LYS A 209 12.42 -8.21 22.14
C LYS A 209 13.62 -9.04 22.58
N PRO A 210 14.69 -9.16 21.78
CA PRO A 210 15.92 -9.81 22.21
C PRO A 210 16.42 -9.12 23.48
N ILE A 211 16.54 -9.89 24.57
CA ILE A 211 17.19 -9.43 25.79
C ILE A 211 18.66 -9.25 25.40
N GLY A 212 19.15 -8.01 25.43
CA GLY A 212 20.55 -7.75 25.16
C GLY A 212 21.37 -8.54 26.16
N ASN A 213 22.13 -9.53 25.67
CA ASN A 213 23.11 -10.20 26.51
C ASN A 213 24.03 -9.10 27.05
N SER A 214 23.98 -8.91 28.37
CA SER A 214 24.87 -8.00 29.10
C SER A 214 26.27 -8.59 29.18
#